data_AF-A0A831XK37-F1
#
_entry.id   AF-A0A831XK37-F1
#
_cell.length_a   1.000
_cell.length_b   1.000
_cell.length_c   1.000
_cell.angle_alpha   90.00
_cell.angle_beta   90.00
_cell.angle_gamma   90.00
#
_symmetry.space_group_name_H-M   'P 1'
#
loop_
_entity.id
_entity.type
_entity.pdbx_description
1 polymer ?
#
loop_
_entity_poly.entity_id
_entity_poly.type
_entity_poly.pdbx_seq_one_letter_code
_entity_poly.pdbx_strand_id
1 'polypeptide(L)'
;MIFRKRDRRGGAPRHVQAAGVHALAGAQLHEIDFDMMVKGRVIRRRGGAVRQYGVTVNGSTRLVTSGDIVDEDTYKALLAAGAIVPKAPVQDDRLAEPELPAPGPSFEPEA
;
A
#
# COMPACT_ATOMS: atom_id res chain seq x y z
N MET A 1 -41.80 -12.44 29.21
CA MET A 1 -40.64 -12.32 28.29
C MET A 1 -40.50 -10.86 27.89
N ILE A 2 -39.34 -10.22 28.12
CA ILE A 2 -39.09 -8.82 27.74
C ILE A 2 -37.75 -8.78 27.01
N PHE A 3 -37.78 -8.58 25.70
CA PHE A 3 -36.60 -8.33 24.88
C PHE A 3 -36.38 -6.81 24.78
N ARG A 4 -35.37 -6.31 25.50
CA ARG A 4 -34.88 -4.93 25.36
C ARG A 4 -34.00 -4.83 24.11
N LYS A 5 -34.46 -4.02 23.17
CA LYS A 5 -33.78 -3.63 21.92
C LYS A 5 -32.40 -3.03 22.26
N ARG A 6 -31.30 -3.70 21.90
CA ARG A 6 -29.95 -3.16 22.03
C ARG A 6 -29.66 -2.20 20.87
N ASP A 7 -29.55 -0.92 21.18
CA ASP A 7 -28.91 0.08 20.32
C ASP A 7 -27.46 -0.34 20.05
N ARG A 8 -27.16 -0.75 18.81
CA ARG A 8 -25.78 -0.89 18.34
C ARG A 8 -25.24 0.50 17.99
N ARG A 9 -24.90 1.29 19.01
CA ARG A 9 -23.99 2.42 18.82
C ARG A 9 -22.57 1.87 18.69
N GLY A 10 -22.06 1.94 17.47
CA GLY A 10 -20.67 1.66 17.15
C GLY A 10 -19.73 2.54 17.96
N GLY A 11 -18.83 1.89 18.68
CA GLY A 11 -17.64 2.48 19.25
C GLY A 11 -16.54 1.43 19.14
N ALA A 12 -15.74 1.51 18.09
CA ALA A 12 -14.51 0.71 18.05
C ALA A 12 -13.62 1.16 19.22
N PRO A 13 -13.11 0.25 20.06
CA PRO A 13 -12.27 0.60 21.20
C PRO A 13 -10.97 1.30 20.78
N ARG A 14 -10.57 2.35 21.51
CA ARG A 14 -9.32 3.11 21.29
C ARG A 14 -8.02 2.32 21.54
N HIS A 15 -8.09 1.06 21.96
CA HIS A 15 -6.92 0.22 22.19
C HIS A 15 -6.46 -0.58 20.95
N VAL A 16 -7.17 -0.50 19.82
CA VAL A 16 -6.76 -1.16 18.55
C VAL A 16 -5.85 -0.23 17.71
N GLN A 17 -5.60 1.01 18.15
CA GLN A 17 -4.69 1.96 17.48
C GLN A 17 -3.26 1.83 18.02
N ALA A 18 -2.66 0.65 17.90
CA ALA A 18 -1.21 0.47 18.11
C ALA A 18 -0.77 -0.91 17.60
N ALA A 19 -0.80 -1.14 16.30
CA ALA A 19 0.11 -2.09 15.66
C ALA A 19 1.10 -1.22 14.90
N GLY A 20 2.18 -0.79 15.55
CA GLY A 20 3.36 -1.64 15.64
C GLY A 20 4.14 -1.44 14.35
N VAL A 21 4.82 -0.30 14.24
CA VAL A 21 5.74 0.02 13.15
C VAL A 21 6.97 -0.87 13.34
N HIS A 22 6.88 -2.13 12.94
CA HIS A 22 8.04 -2.98 12.76
C HIS A 22 8.64 -2.60 11.40
N ALA A 23 9.49 -1.56 11.42
CA ALA A 23 10.36 -1.23 10.31
C ALA A 23 11.36 -2.38 10.10
N LEU A 24 10.98 -3.36 9.29
CA LEU A 24 11.89 -4.36 8.75
C LEU A 24 12.65 -3.70 7.60
N ALA A 25 13.89 -3.32 7.88
CA ALA A 25 14.84 -2.78 6.91
C ALA A 25 14.94 -3.73 5.70
N GLY A 26 14.36 -3.32 4.56
CA GLY A 26 14.35 -4.08 3.31
C GLY A 26 12.96 -4.40 2.73
N ALA A 27 11.87 -4.17 3.48
CA ALA A 27 10.53 -4.36 2.94
C ALA A 27 10.17 -3.23 1.94
N GLN A 28 9.78 -3.58 0.71
CA GLN A 28 9.14 -2.63 -0.19
C GLN A 28 7.83 -2.17 0.46
N LEU A 29 7.82 -0.90 0.84
CA LEU A 29 6.69 -0.23 1.45
C LEU A 29 5.85 0.40 0.36
N HIS A 30 4.57 0.04 0.31
CA HIS A 30 3.62 0.56 -0.67
C HIS A 30 2.64 1.51 -0.01
N GLU A 31 2.58 2.75 -0.48
CA GLU A 31 1.54 3.69 -0.08
C GLU A 31 0.24 3.37 -0.82
N ILE A 32 -0.87 3.39 -0.09
CA ILE A 32 -2.20 3.09 -0.64
C ILE A 32 -3.01 4.37 -0.77
N ASP A 33 -3.09 4.90 -1.99
CA ASP A 33 -3.92 6.07 -2.30
C ASP A 33 -5.42 5.79 -2.13
N PHE A 34 -6.18 6.85 -1.84
CA PHE A 34 -7.65 6.79 -1.78
C PHE A 34 -8.27 6.31 -3.10
N ASP A 35 -7.73 6.76 -4.24
CA ASP A 35 -8.21 6.40 -5.57
C ASP A 35 -7.84 4.97 -5.96
N MET A 36 -6.77 4.42 -5.37
CA MET A 36 -6.40 3.01 -5.57
C MET A 36 -7.37 2.07 -4.85
N MET A 37 -7.93 2.46 -3.70
CA MET A 37 -8.89 1.63 -2.95
C MET A 37 -10.28 1.62 -3.61
N VAL A 38 -10.60 0.53 -4.32
CA VAL A 38 -11.92 0.33 -4.93
C VAL A 38 -12.94 -0.17 -3.92
N LYS A 39 -12.53 -1.03 -2.98
CA LYS A 39 -13.39 -1.59 -1.94
C LYS A 39 -13.08 -0.97 -0.58
N GLY A 40 -14.10 -0.90 0.27
CA GLY A 40 -13.96 -0.45 1.64
C GLY A 40 -15.06 0.50 2.06
N ARG A 41 -15.09 0.79 3.35
CA ARG A 41 -16.05 1.75 3.92
C ARG A 41 -15.43 3.14 3.90
N VAL A 42 -16.14 4.10 3.30
CA VAL A 42 -15.76 5.51 3.38
C VAL A 42 -16.15 6.06 4.75
N ILE A 43 -15.17 6.60 5.46
CA ILE A 43 -15.34 7.24 6.77
C ILE A 43 -14.93 8.71 6.63
N ARG A 44 -15.81 9.61 7.02
CA ARG A 44 -15.50 11.05 7.08
C ARG A 44 -14.76 11.35 8.38
N ARG A 45 -13.51 11.78 8.29
CA ARG A 45 -12.70 12.29 9.40
C ARG A 45 -12.56 13.81 9.27
N ARG A 46 -12.10 14.47 10.35
CA ARG A 46 -11.91 15.93 10.40
C ARG A 46 -10.98 16.47 9.30
N GLY A 47 -10.05 15.63 8.81
CA GLY A 47 -9.09 15.97 7.74
C GLY A 47 -9.45 15.48 6.34
N GLY A 48 -10.60 14.82 6.14
CA GLY A 48 -10.98 14.29 4.83
C GLY A 48 -11.73 12.96 4.89
N ALA A 49 -12.19 12.50 3.73
CA ALA A 49 -12.75 11.15 3.58
C ALA A 49 -11.61 10.13 3.46
N VAL A 50 -11.68 9.06 4.24
CA VAL A 50 -10.71 7.96 4.24
C VAL A 50 -11.46 6.67 3.93
N ARG A 51 -10.93 5.84 3.04
CA ARG A 51 -11.45 4.48 2.79
C ARG A 51 -10.74 3.51 3.70
N GLN A 52 -11.49 2.61 4.31
CA GLN A 52 -10.98 1.61 5.24
C GLN A 52 -11.39 0.20 4.79
N TYR A 53 -10.45 -0.72 4.81
CA TYR A 53 -10.64 -2.13 4.45
C TYR A 53 -9.92 -3.06 5.43
N GLY A 54 -10.58 -4.14 5.83
CA GLY A 54 -9.97 -5.19 6.65
C GLY A 54 -9.44 -6.31 5.75
N VAL A 55 -8.15 -6.60 5.85
CA VAL A 55 -7.50 -7.68 5.09
C VAL A 55 -6.83 -8.64 6.07
N THR A 56 -6.98 -9.94 5.84
CA THR A 56 -6.31 -10.96 6.63
C THR A 56 -5.07 -11.45 5.88
N VAL A 57 -3.90 -11.30 6.51
CA VAL A 57 -2.59 -11.66 5.97
C VAL A 57 -1.91 -12.54 7.01
N ASN A 58 -1.43 -13.73 6.61
CA ASN A 58 -0.76 -14.67 7.51
C ASN A 58 -1.54 -14.97 8.80
N GLY A 59 -2.87 -15.10 8.69
CA GLY A 59 -3.77 -15.35 9.82
C GLY A 59 -4.03 -14.15 10.74
N SER A 60 -3.41 -13.00 10.48
CA SER A 60 -3.65 -11.76 11.22
C SER A 60 -4.52 -10.81 10.41
N THR A 61 -5.63 -10.35 11.00
CA THR A 61 -6.51 -9.37 10.34
C THR A 61 -6.02 -7.96 10.63
N ARG A 62 -5.56 -7.28 9.59
CA ARG A 62 -5.09 -5.91 9.63
C ARG A 62 -6.12 -4.97 9.02
N LEU A 63 -6.20 -3.79 9.60
CA LEU A 63 -7.09 -2.74 9.15
C LEU A 63 -6.27 -1.72 8.37
N VAL A 64 -6.50 -1.66 7.06
CA VAL A 64 -5.79 -0.75 6.16
C VAL A 64 -6.69 0.42 5.81
N THR A 65 -6.14 1.63 5.87
CA THR A 65 -6.79 2.86 5.47
C THR A 65 -6.08 3.50 4.28
N SER A 66 -6.82 4.29 3.50
CA SER A 66 -6.24 5.11 2.43
C SER A 66 -5.28 6.15 3.03
N GLY A 67 -4.05 6.19 2.53
CA GLY A 67 -2.92 6.95 3.06
C GLY A 67 -2.00 6.13 3.97
N ASP A 68 -2.30 4.85 4.23
CA ASP A 68 -1.39 3.98 4.97
C ASP A 68 -0.29 3.43 4.06
N ILE A 69 0.87 3.24 4.66
CA ILE A 69 2.01 2.55 4.07
C ILE A 69 1.96 1.09 4.54
N VAL A 70 1.91 0.15 3.59
CA VAL A 70 1.76 -1.28 3.88
C VAL A 70 2.92 -2.10 3.34
N ASP A 71 3.18 -3.24 3.98
CA ASP A 71 4.15 -4.24 3.53
C ASP A 71 3.70 -4.91 2.22
N GLU A 72 4.65 -5.44 1.46
CA GLU A 72 4.41 -6.19 0.20
C GLU A 72 3.38 -7.32 0.36
N ASP A 73 3.43 -8.09 1.44
CA ASP A 73 2.47 -9.17 1.70
C ASP A 73 1.04 -8.65 1.85
N THR A 74 0.90 -7.50 2.52
CA THR A 74 -0.40 -6.86 2.71
C THR A 74 -0.90 -6.27 1.39
N TYR A 75 -0.01 -5.67 0.62
CA TYR A 75 -0.30 -5.15 -0.71
C TYR A 75 -0.80 -6.26 -1.66
N LYS A 76 -0.10 -7.40 -1.72
CA LYS A 76 -0.51 -8.57 -2.51
C LYS A 76 -1.85 -9.13 -2.05
N ALA A 77 -2.11 -9.19 -0.74
CA ALA A 77 -3.40 -9.63 -0.22
C ALA A 77 -4.55 -8.69 -0.60
N LEU A 78 -4.32 -7.37 -0.59
CA LEU A 78 -5.29 -6.38 -1.04
C LEU A 78 -5.57 -6.50 -2.55
N LEU A 79 -4.53 -6.73 -3.36
CA LEU A 79 -4.67 -7.00 -4.79
C LEU A 79 -5.47 -8.28 -5.04
N ALA A 80 -5.13 -9.37 -4.34
CA ALA A 80 -5.83 -10.65 -4.46
C ALA A 80 -7.31 -10.55 -4.04
N ALA A 81 -7.61 -9.73 -3.03
CA ALA A 81 -8.99 -9.42 -2.63
C ALA A 81 -9.74 -8.51 -3.64
N GLY A 82 -9.04 -7.97 -4.63
CA GLY A 82 -9.54 -6.93 -5.54
C GLY A 82 -9.99 -5.68 -4.77
N ALA A 83 -9.35 -5.39 -3.64
CA ALA A 83 -9.66 -4.25 -2.81
C ALA A 83 -8.97 -2.96 -3.31
N ILE A 84 -7.82 -3.12 -3.94
CA ILE A 84 -7.04 -2.04 -4.56
C ILE A 84 -6.80 -2.32 -6.04
N VAL A 85 -6.67 -1.25 -6.82
CA VAL A 85 -6.17 -1.28 -8.20
C VAL A 85 -4.78 -0.64 -8.19
N PRO A 86 -3.75 -1.34 -8.68
CA PRO A 86 -2.41 -0.77 -8.76
C PRO A 86 -2.46 0.42 -9.70
N LYS A 87 -2.10 1.61 -9.20
CA LYS A 87 -1.74 2.72 -10.08
C LYS A 87 -0.48 2.28 -10.81
N ALA A 88 -0.44 2.41 -12.14
CA ALA A 88 0.67 1.93 -12.96
C ALA A 88 2.00 2.35 -12.31
N PRO A 89 2.98 1.43 -12.17
CA PRO A 89 4.27 1.82 -11.64
C PRO A 89 4.79 2.93 -12.54
N VAL A 90 5.05 4.10 -11.96
CA VAL A 90 5.91 5.08 -12.60
C VAL A 90 7.26 4.39 -12.62
N GLN A 91 7.56 3.71 -13.72
CA GLN A 91 8.90 3.22 -13.99
C GLN A 91 9.78 4.46 -14.05
N ASP A 92 10.49 4.73 -12.97
CA ASP A 92 11.66 5.59 -12.98
C ASP A 92 12.76 4.82 -13.75
N ASP A 93 12.56 4.64 -15.06
CA ASP A 93 13.55 4.08 -16.01
C ASP A 93 14.69 5.10 -16.28
N ARG A 94 14.95 6.03 -15.36
CA ARG A 94 15.80 7.20 -15.59
C ARG A 94 17.22 7.15 -15.02
N LEU A 95 17.68 6.03 -14.47
CA LEU A 95 19.09 5.88 -14.07
C LEU A 95 19.66 4.51 -14.39
N ALA A 96 19.59 4.13 -15.67
CA ALA A 96 20.61 3.31 -16.29
C ALA A 96 20.73 3.76 -17.75
N GLU A 97 21.24 4.98 -17.96
CA GLU A 97 21.91 5.24 -19.23
C GLU A 97 22.97 4.13 -19.37
N PRO A 98 22.91 3.27 -20.41
CA PRO A 98 24.10 2.53 -20.76
C PRO A 98 25.09 3.60 -21.20
N GLU A 99 26.09 3.91 -20.36
CA GLU A 99 27.30 4.56 -20.83
C GLU A 99 27.80 3.71 -21.99
N LEU A 100 27.48 4.15 -23.20
CA LEU A 100 28.14 3.71 -24.41
C LEU A 100 29.64 3.87 -24.13
N PRO A 101 30.45 2.79 -24.14
CA PRO A 101 31.88 2.99 -24.10
C PRO A 101 32.21 3.87 -25.31
N ALA A 102 32.80 5.04 -25.03
CA ALA A 102 33.22 5.97 -26.07
C ALA A 102 33.90 5.19 -27.19
N PRO A 103 33.62 5.48 -28.48
CA PRO A 103 34.40 4.89 -29.54
C PRO A 103 35.85 5.27 -29.28
N GLY A 104 36.66 4.29 -28.89
CA GLY A 104 38.10 4.48 -28.74
C GLY A 104 38.66 5.04 -30.04
N PRO A 105 39.71 5.87 -29.99
CA PRO A 105 40.28 6.44 -31.20
C PRO A 105 40.67 5.29 -32.11
N SER A 106 40.08 5.29 -33.31
CA SER A 106 40.40 4.38 -34.40
C SER A 106 41.91 4.32 -34.56
N PHE A 107 42.51 3.19 -34.18
CA PHE A 107 43.83 2.85 -34.66
C PHE A 107 43.68 2.57 -36.15
N GLU A 108 44.06 3.52 -36.99
CA GLU A 108 44.33 3.27 -38.40
C GLU A 108 45.54 2.32 -38.48
N PRO A 109 45.40 1.12 -39.06
CA PRO A 109 46.56 0.32 -39.43
C PRO A 109 46.96 0.63 -40.88
N GLU A 110 48.27 0.44 -41.13
CA GLU A 110 48.94 0.30 -42.44
C GLU A 110 49.17 1.59 -43.25
N ALA A 111 50.32 1.81 -43.90
CA ALA A 111 51.48 0.95 -44.22
C ALA A 111 52.74 1.82 -44.44
#